data_AF-X1RNX6-F1
#
_entry.id   AF-X1RNX6-F1
#
_cell.length_a   1.000
_cell.length_b   1.000
_cell.length_c   1.000
_cell.angle_alpha   90.00
_cell.angle_beta   90.00
_cell.angle_gamma   90.00
#
_symmetry.space_group_name_H-M   'P 1'
#
loop_
_entity.id
_entity.type
_entity.pdbx_description
1 polymer ?
#
loop_
_entity_poly.entity_id
_entity_poly.type
_entity_poly.pdbx_seq_one_letter_code
_entity_poly.pdbx_strand_id
1 'polypeptide(L)'
;MIDEVGVSHTLEVGARDLSQKVNGIGTLLALKFLEADKSTEVIVLVGGAPATSVARKVLDAVGTIKKSAVVCFLGEDTKLISNAGATPASTFEDAAAKAIALVREEKPKVASFTSPPCEV
;
A
#
# COMPACT_ATOMS: atom_id res chain seq x y z
N MET A 1 6.76 8.43 -21.00
CA MET A 1 5.42 7.83 -20.87
C MET A 1 4.80 8.48 -19.66
N ILE A 2 3.79 9.33 -19.86
CA ILE A 2 3.04 9.95 -18.75
C ILE A 2 1.87 8.99 -18.55
N ASP A 3 1.91 8.17 -17.51
CA ASP A 3 0.73 7.41 -17.16
C ASP A 3 -0.36 8.41 -16.74
N GLU A 4 -1.57 8.31 -17.29
CA GLU A 4 -2.71 9.18 -16.93
C GLU A 4 -3.23 8.92 -15.49
N VAL A 5 -2.46 8.21 -14.66
CA VAL A 5 -2.80 7.89 -13.28
C VAL A 5 -2.17 8.94 -12.36
N GLY A 6 -3.04 9.69 -11.67
CA GLY A 6 -2.65 10.71 -10.70
C GLY A 6 -2.72 10.23 -9.25
N VAL A 7 -2.26 11.07 -8.34
CA VAL A 7 -2.41 10.88 -6.89
C VAL A 7 -3.41 11.91 -6.38
N SER A 8 -4.49 11.45 -5.74
CA SER A 8 -5.49 12.35 -5.13
C SER A 8 -4.93 13.00 -3.86
N HIS A 9 -4.28 12.21 -3.02
CA HIS A 9 -3.76 12.63 -1.71
C HIS A 9 -2.48 11.87 -1.36
N THR A 10 -1.59 12.53 -0.63
CA THR A 10 -0.47 11.91 0.08
C THR A 10 -0.60 12.21 1.57
N LEU A 11 -0.65 11.17 2.40
CA LEU A 11 -0.85 11.29 3.85
C LEU A 11 0.36 10.69 4.58
N GLU A 12 1.19 11.55 5.16
CA GLU A 12 2.30 11.13 6.00
C GLU A 12 1.85 11.00 7.45
N VAL A 13 1.98 9.80 8.02
CA VAL A 13 1.53 9.47 9.38
C VAL A 13 2.67 9.41 10.40
N GLY A 14 3.91 9.62 9.94
CA GLY A 14 5.13 9.63 10.73
C GLY A 14 5.84 8.28 10.81
N ALA A 15 7.17 8.30 10.84
CA ALA A 15 8.03 7.11 10.76
C ALA A 15 7.81 6.07 11.88
N ARG A 16 7.20 6.45 13.00
CA ARG A 16 6.95 5.56 14.16
C ARG A 16 5.51 5.10 14.28
N ASP A 17 4.62 5.49 13.38
CA ASP A 17 3.18 5.19 13.50
C ASP A 17 2.91 3.68 13.61
N LEU A 18 3.62 2.88 12.82
CA LEU A 18 3.50 1.42 12.80
C LEU A 18 4.21 0.71 13.97
N SER A 19 4.81 1.46 14.90
CA SER A 19 5.39 0.89 16.12
C SER A 19 4.31 0.52 17.13
N GLN A 20 4.60 -0.44 18.00
CA GLN A 20 3.69 -0.83 19.10
C GLN A 20 3.32 0.36 20.01
N LYS A 21 4.23 1.32 20.20
CA LYS A 21 4.01 2.49 21.06
C LYS A 21 2.96 3.45 20.50
N VAL A 22 2.95 3.67 19.17
CA VAL A 22 2.03 4.60 18.51
C VAL A 22 0.76 3.89 18.03
N ASN A 23 0.84 2.57 17.76
CA ASN A 23 -0.30 1.69 17.52
C ASN A 23 -1.11 2.02 16.23
N GLY A 24 -0.41 2.54 15.21
CA GLY A 24 -0.93 2.75 13.86
C GLY A 24 -2.06 3.78 13.76
N ILE A 25 -2.21 4.68 14.73
CA ILE A 25 -3.37 5.57 14.82
C ILE A 25 -3.46 6.47 13.58
N GLY A 26 -2.34 7.01 13.11
CA GLY A 26 -2.29 7.83 11.91
C GLY A 26 -2.70 7.04 10.67
N THR A 27 -2.13 5.84 10.48
CA THR A 27 -2.47 4.95 9.35
C THR A 27 -3.96 4.63 9.34
N LEU A 28 -4.54 4.30 10.50
CA LEU A 28 -5.96 3.95 10.59
C LEU A 28 -6.89 5.14 10.29
N LEU A 29 -6.50 6.35 10.68
CA LEU A 29 -7.25 7.56 10.33
C LEU A 29 -7.12 7.88 8.84
N ALA A 30 -5.92 7.73 8.27
CA ALA A 30 -5.67 7.91 6.85
C ALA A 30 -6.50 6.93 5.99
N LEU A 31 -6.55 5.65 6.37
CA LEU A 31 -7.37 4.64 5.69
C LEU A 31 -8.86 5.02 5.68
N LYS A 32 -9.39 5.47 6.83
CA LYS A 32 -10.79 5.94 6.92
C LYS A 32 -11.05 7.16 6.04
N PHE A 33 -10.13 8.12 6.03
CA PHE A 33 -10.24 9.31 5.17
C PHE A 33 -10.26 8.93 3.69
N LEU A 34 -9.30 8.10 3.26
CA LEU A 34 -9.19 7.66 1.86
C LEU A 34 -10.35 6.77 1.43
N GLU A 35 -10.92 5.95 2.33
CA GLU A 35 -12.13 5.19 2.04
C GLU A 35 -13.34 6.12 1.77
N ALA A 36 -13.49 7.19 2.55
CA ALA A 36 -14.58 8.14 2.42
C ALA A 36 -14.44 9.09 1.20
N ASP A 37 -13.21 9.36 0.76
CA ASP A 37 -12.96 10.27 -0.35
C ASP A 37 -13.38 9.70 -1.71
N LYS A 38 -14.35 10.32 -2.38
CA LYS A 38 -14.89 9.80 -3.66
C LYS A 38 -13.88 9.88 -4.81
N SER A 39 -12.88 10.75 -4.72
CA SER A 39 -11.84 10.90 -5.74
C SER A 39 -10.72 9.87 -5.62
N THR A 40 -10.71 9.06 -4.57
CA THR A 40 -9.73 7.99 -4.37
C THR A 40 -10.30 6.66 -4.82
N GLU A 41 -9.71 6.07 -5.86
CA GLU A 41 -10.15 4.78 -6.44
C GLU A 41 -9.36 3.59 -5.88
N VAL A 42 -8.04 3.77 -5.71
CA VAL A 42 -7.11 2.76 -5.17
C VAL A 42 -6.32 3.38 -4.01
N ILE A 43 -6.15 2.64 -2.93
CA ILE A 43 -5.35 3.03 -1.78
C ILE A 43 -4.00 2.31 -1.83
N VAL A 44 -2.90 3.05 -1.68
CA VAL A 44 -1.56 2.48 -1.60
C VAL A 44 -0.97 2.77 -0.22
N LEU A 45 -0.75 1.73 0.56
CA LEU A 45 -0.08 1.80 1.87
C LEU A 45 1.36 1.31 1.73
N VAL A 46 2.33 2.18 1.93
CA VAL A 46 3.75 1.85 1.86
C VAL A 46 4.46 2.22 3.16
N GLY A 47 5.41 1.40 3.59
CA GLY A 47 6.20 1.69 4.78
C GLY A 47 7.17 0.58 5.19
N GLY A 48 7.88 0.83 6.28
CA GLY A 48 8.70 -0.20 6.93
C GLY A 48 7.84 -1.27 7.61
N ALA A 49 8.49 -2.37 7.99
CA ALA A 49 7.89 -3.47 8.74
C ALA A 49 7.14 -2.97 10.01
N PRO A 50 5.82 -3.21 10.13
CA PRO A 50 5.06 -2.88 11.32
C PRO A 50 5.37 -3.83 12.49
N ALA A 51 5.13 -3.39 13.72
CA ALA A 51 5.06 -4.32 14.85
C ALA A 51 3.90 -5.31 14.62
N THR A 52 4.08 -6.60 14.96
CA THR A 52 3.11 -7.68 14.63
C THR A 52 1.67 -7.38 15.06
N SER A 53 1.48 -6.82 16.26
CA SER A 53 0.15 -6.44 16.75
C SER A 53 -0.49 -5.30 15.94
N VAL A 54 0.33 -4.37 15.46
CA VAL A 54 -0.09 -3.24 14.63
C VAL A 54 -0.36 -3.68 13.20
N ALA A 55 0.45 -4.59 12.67
CA ALA A 55 0.25 -5.22 11.36
C ALA A 55 -1.15 -5.81 11.26
N ARG A 56 -1.54 -6.65 12.23
CA ARG A 56 -2.88 -7.25 12.30
C ARG A 56 -3.97 -6.19 12.32
N LYS A 57 -3.84 -5.17 13.18
CA LYS A 57 -4.83 -4.09 13.30
C LYS A 57 -5.01 -3.29 12.01
N VAL A 58 -3.91 -2.98 11.32
CA VAL A 58 -3.94 -2.25 10.04
C VAL A 58 -4.52 -3.13 8.94
N LEU A 59 -4.11 -4.40 8.85
CA LEU A 59 -4.60 -5.34 7.86
C LEU A 59 -6.09 -5.68 8.06
N ASP A 60 -6.54 -5.84 9.30
CA ASP A 60 -7.96 -5.98 9.63
C ASP A 60 -8.76 -4.76 9.12
N ALA A 61 -8.24 -3.55 9.32
CA ALA A 61 -8.87 -2.34 8.79
C ALA A 61 -8.88 -2.32 7.26
N VAL A 62 -7.76 -2.68 6.60
CA VAL A 62 -7.68 -2.78 5.14
C VAL A 62 -8.71 -3.77 4.59
N GLY A 63 -8.89 -4.93 5.23
CA GLY A 63 -9.87 -5.93 4.81
C GLY A 63 -11.33 -5.49 4.93
N THR A 64 -11.62 -4.39 5.64
CA THR A 64 -12.96 -3.80 5.70
C THR A 64 -13.21 -2.75 4.62
N ILE A 65 -12.16 -2.27 3.95
CA ILE A 65 -12.27 -1.22 2.93
C ILE A 65 -12.87 -1.80 1.66
N LYS A 66 -13.82 -1.06 1.07
CA LYS A 66 -14.49 -1.48 -0.18
C LYS A 66 -13.68 -1.22 -1.45
N LYS A 67 -12.67 -0.36 -1.35
CA LYS A 67 -11.79 0.04 -2.45
C LYS A 67 -10.60 -0.90 -2.55
N SER A 68 -10.06 -1.02 -3.76
CA SER A 68 -8.83 -1.78 -3.97
C SER A 68 -7.68 -1.18 -3.17
N ALA A 69 -6.93 -2.03 -2.48
CA ALA A 69 -5.78 -1.62 -1.68
C ALA A 69 -4.52 -2.37 -2.11
N VAL A 70 -3.41 -1.66 -2.23
CA VAL A 70 -2.06 -2.21 -2.38
C VAL A 70 -1.29 -1.93 -1.10
N VAL A 71 -0.65 -2.95 -0.53
CA VAL A 71 0.16 -2.80 0.69
C VAL A 71 1.59 -3.27 0.43
N CYS A 72 2.55 -2.42 0.80
CA CYS A 72 3.97 -2.72 0.78
C CYS A 72 4.57 -2.45 2.16
N PHE A 73 4.77 -3.51 2.94
CA PHE A 73 5.63 -3.48 4.12
C PHE A 73 6.98 -4.05 3.72
N LEU A 74 8.00 -3.19 3.63
CA LEU A 74 9.32 -3.59 3.13
C LEU A 74 9.93 -4.70 3.99
N GLY A 75 10.29 -5.81 3.34
CA GLY A 75 10.94 -6.96 3.97
C GLY A 75 10.01 -7.96 4.67
N GLU A 76 8.69 -7.76 4.61
CA GLU A 76 7.70 -8.62 5.28
C GLU A 76 7.11 -9.72 4.36
N ASP A 77 6.58 -10.78 4.97
CA ASP A 77 5.84 -11.83 4.24
C ASP A 77 4.52 -11.28 3.70
N THR A 78 4.34 -11.37 2.38
CA THR A 78 3.18 -10.88 1.65
C THR A 78 1.91 -11.70 1.90
N LYS A 79 2.01 -12.90 2.47
CA LYS A 79 0.84 -13.76 2.75
C LYS A 79 -0.17 -13.10 3.67
N LEU A 80 0.29 -12.38 4.69
CA LEU A 80 -0.60 -11.68 5.62
C LEU A 80 -1.42 -10.61 4.92
N ILE A 81 -0.82 -9.93 3.95
CA ILE A 81 -1.45 -8.89 3.14
C ILE A 81 -2.51 -9.50 2.22
N SER A 82 -2.18 -10.60 1.51
CA SER A 82 -3.13 -11.31 0.66
C SER A 82 -4.33 -11.84 1.44
N ASN A 83 -4.09 -12.38 2.64
CA ASN A 83 -5.15 -12.89 3.52
C ASN A 83 -6.09 -11.79 4.01
N ALA A 84 -5.62 -10.54 4.06
CA ALA A 84 -6.43 -9.38 4.39
C ALA A 84 -7.25 -8.85 3.20
N GLY A 85 -7.19 -9.50 2.03
CA GLY A 85 -7.89 -9.07 0.82
C GLY A 85 -7.20 -7.93 0.05
N ALA A 86 -5.99 -7.55 0.45
CA ALA A 86 -5.21 -6.53 -0.22
C ALA A 86 -4.25 -7.14 -1.25
N THR A 87 -3.86 -6.34 -2.24
CA THR A 87 -2.82 -6.70 -3.20
C THR A 87 -1.45 -6.48 -2.55
N PRO A 88 -0.64 -7.53 -2.32
CA PRO A 88 0.69 -7.35 -1.76
C PRO A 88 1.67 -6.77 -2.77
N ALA A 89 2.61 -5.97 -2.29
CA ALA A 89 3.77 -5.52 -3.04
C ALA A 89 5.06 -5.66 -2.24
N SER A 90 6.14 -6.05 -2.92
CA SER A 90 7.46 -6.28 -2.29
C SER A 90 8.40 -5.07 -2.35
N THR A 91 8.16 -4.16 -3.28
CA THR A 91 8.92 -2.90 -3.45
C THR A 91 7.95 -1.74 -3.72
N PHE A 92 8.43 -0.50 -3.61
CA PHE A 92 7.61 0.66 -3.97
C PHE A 92 7.30 0.75 -5.46
N GLU A 93 8.21 0.28 -6.31
CA GLU A 93 7.97 0.17 -7.76
C GLU A 93 6.89 -0.88 -8.07
N ASP A 94 6.95 -2.05 -7.41
CA ASP A 94 5.92 -3.08 -7.51
C ASP A 94 4.57 -2.57 -6.98
N ALA A 95 4.57 -1.78 -5.89
CA ALA A 95 3.37 -1.17 -5.35
C ALA A 95 2.74 -0.19 -6.36
N ALA A 96 3.55 0.67 -6.97
CA ALA A 96 3.10 1.63 -7.98
C ALA A 96 2.56 0.92 -9.23
N ALA A 97 3.28 -0.06 -9.77
CA ALA A 97 2.84 -0.82 -10.94
C ALA A 97 1.51 -1.55 -10.70
N LYS A 98 1.35 -2.15 -9.51
CA LYS A 98 0.11 -2.82 -9.13
C LYS A 98 -1.04 -1.84 -8.91
N ALA A 99 -0.77 -0.66 -8.34
CA ALA A 99 -1.79 0.37 -8.20
C ALA A 99 -2.29 0.87 -9.56
N ILE A 100 -1.38 1.10 -10.52
CA ILE A 100 -1.73 1.47 -11.90
C ILE A 100 -2.57 0.37 -12.56
N ALA A 101 -2.17 -0.90 -12.42
CA ALA A 101 -2.94 -2.02 -12.95
C ALA A 101 -4.37 -2.06 -12.38
N LEU A 102 -4.53 -1.82 -11.06
CA LEU A 102 -5.84 -1.79 -10.42
C LEU A 102 -6.71 -0.63 -10.89
N VAL A 103 -6.15 0.57 -11.10
CA VAL A 103 -6.88 1.72 -11.66
C VAL A 103 -7.36 1.42 -13.08
N ARG A 104 -6.57 0.68 -13.87
CA ARG A 104 -6.92 0.26 -15.23
C ARG A 104 -7.82 -0.98 -15.29
N GLU A 105 -8.27 -1.50 -14.14
CA GLU A 105 -9.02 -2.76 -14.04
C GLU A 105 -8.29 -3.98 -14.64
N GLU A 106 -6.97 -3.92 -14.66
CA GLU A 106 -6.08 -4.98 -15.14
C GLU A 106 -5.63 -5.90 -14.00
N LYS A 107 -5.20 -7.12 -14.33
CA LYS A 107 -4.63 -8.04 -13.33
C LYS A 107 -3.24 -7.55 -12.92
N PRO A 108 -2.99 -7.28 -11.63
CA PRO A 108 -1.69 -6.81 -11.16
C PRO A 108 -0.61 -7.86 -11.42
N LYS A 109 0.50 -7.45 -12.02
CA LYS A 109 1.69 -8.28 -12.25
C LYS A 109 2.78 -7.85 -11.29
N VAL A 110 3.70 -8.77 -10.98
CA VAL A 110 4.90 -8.43 -10.22
C VAL A 110 5.81 -7.59 -11.11
N ALA A 111 6.18 -6.40 -10.64
CA ALA A 111 7.25 -5.63 -11.27
C ALA A 111 8.60 -6.07 -10.70
N SER A 112 9.58 -6.29 -11.58
CA SER A 112 10.97 -6.46 -11.19
C SER A 112 11.65 -5.10 -11.11
N PHE A 113 12.52 -4.92 -10.12
CA PHE A 113 13.33 -3.70 -9.96
C PHE A 113 14.01 -3.33 -11.29
N THR A 114 13.61 -2.21 -11.88
CA THR A 114 14.23 -1.72 -13.11
C THR A 114 15.51 -0.97 -12.78
N SER A 115 16.59 -1.69 -12.50
CA SER A 115 17.91 -1.10 -12.74
C SER A 115 18.00 -0.83 -14.24
N PRO A 116 18.32 0.40 -14.70
CA PRO A 116 18.82 0.56 -16.05
C PRO A 116 20.03 -0.38 -16.22
N PRO A 117 20.28 -0.95 -17.43
CA PRO A 117 21.50 -1.71 -17.66
C PRO A 117 22.68 -0.89 -17.15
N CYS A 118 23.53 -1.49 -16.32
CA CYS A 118 24.74 -0.84 -15.86
C CYS A 118 25.56 -0.51 -17.11
N GLU A 119 25.67 0.77 -17.47
CA GLU A 119 26.65 1.21 -18.46
C GLU A 119 28.02 1.01 -17.81
N VAL A 120 28.66 -0.13 -18.14
CA VAL A 120 30.06 -0.44 -17.81
C VAL A 120 31.01 0.12 -18.86
#